data_AF-A0A7V8ZSY0-F1
#
_entry.id   AF-A0A7V8ZSY0-F1
#
_cell.length_a   1.000
_cell.length_b   1.000
_cell.length_c   1.000
_cell.angle_alpha   90.00
_cell.angle_beta   90.00
_cell.angle_gamma   90.00
#
_symmetry.space_group_name_H-M   'P 1'
#
loop_
_entity.id
_entity.type
_entity.pdbx_description
1 polymer ?
#
loop_
_entity_poly.entity_id
_entity_poly.type
_entity_poly.pdbx_seq_one_letter_code
_entity_poly.pdbx_strand_id
1 'polypeptide(L)'
;VDVDARNRELARYTAAMQRVAARLDVPFADVYTPTLAAMATTPTPLTINGIHLNEHGDRVFAAILATALGLTPDSAALSSKGVTALRGLVHEKNRLFFLRYRPLNAEYVVGRRLDPFGSVNFPPEMKQLDEMIARQERRIWAHARSVAKGSGATPRPSSSLVRRQP
;
A
#
# COMPACT_ATOMS: atom_id res chain seq x y z
N VAL A 1 25.79 0.67 -7.46
CA VAL A 1 24.85 -0.47 -7.45
C VAL A 1 24.58 -0.85 -8.88
N ASP A 2 24.73 -2.11 -9.25
CA ASP A 2 24.33 -2.60 -10.58
C ASP A 2 22.80 -2.76 -10.61
N VAL A 3 22.14 -1.79 -11.25
CA VAL A 3 20.67 -1.70 -11.31
C VAL A 3 20.10 -2.84 -12.17
N ASP A 4 20.76 -3.18 -13.27
CA ASP A 4 20.31 -4.22 -14.19
C ASP A 4 20.43 -5.60 -13.55
N ALA A 5 21.51 -5.86 -12.81
CA ALA A 5 21.65 -7.09 -12.03
C ALA A 5 20.55 -7.21 -10.98
N ARG A 6 20.23 -6.12 -10.27
CA ARG A 6 19.16 -6.14 -9.27
C ARG A 6 17.78 -6.35 -9.90
N ASN A 7 17.51 -5.76 -11.06
CA ASN A 7 16.28 -6.02 -11.79
C ASN A 7 16.19 -7.45 -12.30
N ARG A 8 17.30 -8.06 -12.77
CA ARG A 8 17.34 -9.49 -13.12
C ARG A 8 17.07 -10.40 -11.92
N GLU A 9 17.50 -10.02 -10.72
CA GLU A 9 17.14 -10.73 -9.48
C GLU A 9 15.65 -10.62 -9.17
N LEU A 10 15.08 -9.41 -9.22
CA LEU A 10 13.65 -9.20 -9.00
C LEU A 10 12.81 -10.05 -9.97
N ALA A 11 13.19 -10.12 -11.25
CA ALA A 11 12.53 -11.00 -12.23
C ALA A 11 12.57 -12.49 -11.81
N ARG A 12 13.71 -12.96 -11.29
CA ARG A 12 13.83 -14.34 -10.78
C ARG A 12 12.93 -14.61 -9.58
N TYR A 13 12.82 -13.66 -8.65
CA TYR A 13 11.89 -13.76 -7.52
C TYR A 13 10.43 -13.76 -8.00
N THR A 14 10.06 -12.87 -8.93
CA THR A 14 8.72 -12.83 -9.54
C THR A 14 8.36 -14.19 -10.16
N ALA A 15 9.26 -14.77 -10.97
CA ALA A 15 9.04 -16.08 -11.58
C ALA A 15 8.93 -17.21 -10.54
N ALA A 16 9.73 -17.16 -9.47
CA ALA A 16 9.63 -18.13 -8.38
C ALA A 16 8.28 -18.03 -7.64
N MET A 17 7.84 -16.82 -7.29
CA MET A 17 6.55 -16.56 -6.66
C MET A 17 5.39 -17.03 -7.54
N GLN A 18 5.44 -16.75 -8.84
CA GLN A 18 4.43 -17.19 -9.79
C GLN A 18 4.31 -18.72 -9.85
N ARG A 19 5.44 -19.46 -9.87
CA ARG A 19 5.43 -20.93 -9.84
C ARG A 19 4.83 -21.49 -8.55
N VAL A 20 5.16 -20.88 -7.41
CA VAL A 20 4.60 -21.29 -6.11
C VAL A 20 3.10 -21.03 -6.08
N ALA A 21 2.66 -19.86 -6.54
CA ALA A 21 1.24 -19.52 -6.61
C ALA A 21 0.46 -20.49 -7.49
N ALA A 22 1.00 -20.84 -8.67
CA ALA A 22 0.40 -21.84 -9.55
C ALA A 22 0.33 -23.23 -8.90
N ARG A 23 1.38 -23.66 -8.18
CA ARG A 23 1.39 -24.94 -7.46
C ARG A 23 0.34 -24.99 -6.34
N LEU A 24 0.09 -23.86 -5.68
CA LEU A 24 -0.84 -23.74 -4.56
C LEU A 24 -2.27 -23.37 -5.01
N ASP A 25 -2.52 -23.23 -6.31
CA ASP A 25 -3.79 -22.75 -6.87
C ASP A 25 -4.29 -21.44 -6.23
N VAL A 26 -3.36 -20.50 -6.03
CA VAL A 26 -3.67 -19.15 -5.52
C VAL A 26 -3.42 -18.09 -6.58
N PRO A 27 -4.23 -17.02 -6.63
CA PRO A 27 -4.00 -15.93 -7.58
C PRO A 27 -2.63 -15.27 -7.40
N PHE A 28 -2.00 -14.91 -8.52
CA PHE A 28 -0.76 -14.14 -8.54
C PHE A 28 -0.96 -12.86 -9.35
N ALA A 29 -0.75 -11.71 -8.71
CA ALA A 29 -0.77 -10.41 -9.37
C ALA A 29 0.67 -10.00 -9.73
N ASP A 30 1.05 -10.16 -11.00
CA ASP A 30 2.35 -9.65 -11.48
C ASP A 30 2.32 -8.12 -11.59
N VAL A 31 2.99 -7.45 -10.66
CA VAL A 31 3.22 -6.01 -10.70
C VAL A 31 4.62 -5.66 -11.21
N TYR A 32 5.55 -6.62 -11.28
CA TYR A 32 6.94 -6.36 -11.63
C TYR A 32 7.07 -6.02 -13.11
N THR A 33 6.59 -6.91 -14.00
CA THR A 33 6.72 -6.74 -15.46
C THR A 33 6.10 -5.42 -15.94
N PRO A 34 4.85 -5.07 -15.59
CA PRO A 34 4.26 -3.80 -16.01
C PRO A 34 4.92 -2.58 -15.35
N THR A 35 5.43 -2.68 -14.12
CA THR A 35 6.13 -1.57 -13.46
C THR A 35 7.47 -1.29 -14.14
N LEU A 36 8.22 -2.34 -14.52
CA LEU A 36 9.47 -2.21 -15.26
C LEU A 36 9.23 -1.52 -16.62
N ALA A 37 8.19 -1.92 -17.34
CA ALA A 37 7.81 -1.27 -18.60
C ALA A 37 7.42 0.20 -18.40
N ALA A 38 6.67 0.51 -17.33
CA ALA A 38 6.31 1.89 -17.00
C ALA A 38 7.53 2.75 -16.66
N MET A 39 8.49 2.20 -15.91
CA MET A 39 9.76 2.88 -15.59
C MET A 39 10.62 3.14 -16.84
N ALA A 40 10.57 2.26 -17.84
CA ALA A 40 11.30 2.44 -19.10
C ALA A 40 10.68 3.49 -20.04
N THR A 41 9.39 3.76 -19.91
CA THR A 41 8.62 4.61 -20.84
C THR A 41 8.23 5.96 -20.25
N THR A 42 8.23 6.10 -18.93
CA THR A 42 7.85 7.34 -18.25
C THR A 42 9.04 8.31 -18.20
N PRO A 43 8.91 9.55 -18.70
CA PRO A 43 10.02 10.51 -18.74
C PRO A 43 10.37 11.07 -17.36
N THR A 44 9.42 11.06 -16.41
CA THR A 44 9.65 11.47 -15.03
C THR A 44 10.02 10.26 -14.17
N PRO A 45 11.00 10.41 -13.24
CA PRO A 45 11.33 9.32 -12.33
C PRO A 45 10.11 8.85 -11.52
N LEU A 46 9.92 7.54 -11.40
CA LEU A 46 8.85 6.94 -10.57
C LEU A 46 9.31 6.67 -9.13
N THR A 47 10.59 6.83 -8.83
CA THR A 47 11.18 6.56 -7.52
C THR A 47 11.89 7.79 -6.96
N ILE A 48 11.97 7.91 -5.64
CA ILE A 48 12.79 8.94 -5.00
C ILE A 48 14.29 8.61 -5.03
N ASN A 49 14.66 7.33 -5.03
CA ASN A 49 16.05 6.89 -4.86
C ASN A 49 16.39 5.61 -5.63
N GLY A 50 15.61 5.25 -6.65
CA GLY A 50 15.77 4.02 -7.42
C GLY A 50 15.11 2.77 -6.81
N ILE A 51 14.54 2.86 -5.60
CA ILE A 51 13.86 1.73 -4.92
C ILE A 51 12.47 2.14 -4.41
N HIS A 52 12.40 3.20 -3.62
CA HIS A 52 11.13 3.67 -3.05
C HIS A 52 10.38 4.50 -4.09
N LEU A 53 9.10 4.17 -4.31
CA LEU A 53 8.23 4.95 -5.19
C LEU A 53 8.06 6.38 -4.65
N ASN A 54 7.91 7.33 -5.57
CA ASN A 54 7.40 8.66 -5.25
C ASN A 54 5.88 8.71 -5.49
N GLU A 55 5.25 9.86 -5.26
CA GLU A 55 3.80 10.00 -5.45
C GLU A 55 3.32 9.62 -6.86
N HIS A 56 4.10 9.92 -7.90
CA HIS A 56 3.76 9.52 -9.26
C HIS A 56 3.89 8.00 -9.45
N GLY A 57 4.98 7.42 -8.96
CA GLY A 57 5.21 5.97 -8.94
C GLY A 57 4.11 5.21 -8.20
N ASP A 58 3.66 5.70 -7.05
CA ASP A 58 2.55 5.09 -6.30
C ASP A 58 1.24 5.06 -7.11
N ARG A 59 0.95 6.12 -7.87
CA ARG A 59 -0.26 6.15 -8.73
C ARG A 59 -0.16 5.15 -9.88
N VAL A 60 0.99 5.06 -10.53
CA VAL A 60 1.25 4.09 -11.61
C VAL A 60 1.15 2.67 -11.08
N PHE A 61 1.83 2.40 -9.96
CA PHE A 61 1.78 1.11 -9.28
C PHE A 61 0.36 0.71 -8.86
N ALA A 62 -0.41 1.64 -8.29
CA ALA A 62 -1.79 1.40 -7.88
C ALA A 62 -2.70 1.01 -9.07
N ALA A 63 -2.54 1.68 -10.22
CA ALA A 63 -3.28 1.34 -11.43
C ALA A 63 -2.90 -0.06 -11.96
N ILE A 64 -1.60 -0.37 -12.00
CA ILE A 64 -1.07 -1.68 -12.40
C ILE A 64 -1.63 -2.79 -11.50
N LEU A 65 -1.55 -2.60 -10.17
CA LEU A 65 -2.05 -3.57 -9.20
C LEU A 65 -3.56 -3.77 -9.33
N ALA A 66 -4.33 -2.68 -9.47
CA ALA A 66 -5.77 -2.76 -9.66
C ALA A 66 -6.11 -3.60 -10.91
N THR A 67 -5.44 -3.35 -12.03
CA THR A 67 -5.62 -4.14 -13.26
C THR A 67 -5.22 -5.59 -13.08
N ALA A 68 -4.10 -5.88 -12.40
CA ALA A 68 -3.67 -7.24 -12.10
C ALA A 68 -4.67 -8.00 -11.20
N LEU A 69 -5.42 -7.28 -10.37
CA LEU A 69 -6.53 -7.81 -9.55
C LEU A 69 -7.86 -7.90 -10.30
N GLY A 70 -7.88 -7.63 -11.61
CA GLY A 70 -9.09 -7.66 -12.45
C GLY A 70 -10.00 -6.44 -12.28
N LEU A 71 -9.53 -5.37 -11.67
CA LEU A 71 -10.24 -4.10 -11.54
C LEU A 71 -9.91 -3.17 -12.71
N THR A 72 -10.86 -2.32 -13.09
CA THR A 72 -10.61 -1.27 -14.08
C THR A 72 -10.43 0.06 -13.35
N PRO A 73 -9.20 0.59 -13.23
CA PRO A 73 -8.97 1.86 -12.58
C PRO A 73 -9.59 3.00 -13.41
N ASP A 74 -10.45 3.79 -12.78
CA ASP A 74 -11.00 5.02 -13.37
C ASP A 74 -10.13 6.21 -12.95
N SER A 75 -9.28 6.66 -13.88
CA SER A 75 -8.37 7.80 -13.68
C SER A 75 -9.09 9.10 -13.29
N ALA A 76 -10.33 9.30 -13.75
CA ALA A 76 -11.11 10.49 -13.40
C ALA A 76 -11.63 10.39 -11.96
N ALA A 77 -12.14 9.22 -11.56
CA ALA A 77 -12.56 8.98 -10.17
C ALA A 77 -11.40 9.11 -9.18
N LEU A 78 -10.19 8.65 -9.54
CA LEU A 78 -8.98 8.74 -8.72
C LEU A 78 -8.53 10.19 -8.43
N SER A 79 -8.96 11.15 -9.27
CA SER A 79 -8.64 12.57 -9.11
C SER A 79 -9.75 13.36 -8.39
N SER A 80 -10.81 12.69 -7.94
CA SER A 80 -11.95 13.34 -7.29
C SER A 80 -11.59 13.94 -5.92
N LYS A 81 -12.29 15.02 -5.52
CA LYS A 81 -12.17 15.60 -4.17
C LYS A 81 -12.41 14.55 -3.07
N GLY A 82 -13.31 13.60 -3.32
CA GLY A 82 -13.60 12.49 -2.42
C GLY A 82 -12.39 11.59 -2.18
N VAL A 83 -11.68 11.19 -3.23
CA VAL A 83 -10.46 10.38 -3.14
C VAL A 83 -9.32 11.17 -2.48
N THR A 84 -9.17 12.46 -2.79
CA THR A 84 -8.18 13.32 -2.10
C THR A 84 -8.45 13.41 -0.60
N ALA A 85 -9.70 13.58 -0.19
CA ALA A 85 -10.08 13.57 1.23
C ALA A 85 -9.83 12.19 1.89
N LEU A 86 -10.11 11.10 1.18
CA LEU A 86 -9.80 9.74 1.63
C LEU A 86 -8.30 9.55 1.88
N ARG A 87 -7.47 10.01 0.94
CA ARG A 87 -6.00 9.98 1.06
C ARG A 87 -5.54 10.74 2.30
N GLY A 88 -6.13 11.89 2.60
CA GLY A 88 -5.84 12.66 3.82
C GLY A 88 -6.11 11.87 5.10
N LEU A 89 -7.23 11.12 5.16
CA LEU A 89 -7.55 10.26 6.31
C LEU A 89 -6.53 9.11 6.47
N VAL A 90 -6.11 8.50 5.35
CA VAL A 90 -5.08 7.45 5.35
C VAL A 90 -3.75 7.99 5.86
N HIS A 91 -3.34 9.19 5.42
CA HIS A 91 -2.11 9.83 5.89
C HIS A 91 -2.14 10.11 7.39
N GLU A 92 -3.26 10.59 7.93
CA GLU A 92 -3.41 10.81 9.37
C GLU A 92 -3.35 9.49 10.15
N LYS A 93 -3.98 8.42 9.64
CA LYS A 93 -3.83 7.09 10.25
C LYS A 93 -2.37 6.64 10.26
N ASN A 94 -1.65 6.81 9.14
CA ASN A 94 -0.25 6.41 9.03
C ASN A 94 0.62 7.18 10.04
N ARG A 95 0.38 8.49 10.21
CA ARG A 95 1.07 9.30 11.23
C ARG A 95 0.86 8.71 12.64
N LEU A 96 -0.38 8.41 13.01
CA LEU A 96 -0.71 7.81 14.32
C LEU A 96 -0.08 6.42 14.49
N PHE A 97 -0.14 5.60 13.44
CA PHE A 97 0.49 4.28 13.42
C PHE A 97 2.01 4.38 13.65
N PHE A 98 2.70 5.31 12.99
CA PHE A 98 4.14 5.46 13.19
C PHE A 98 4.49 5.96 14.60
N LEU A 99 3.68 6.86 15.18
CA LEU A 99 3.86 7.27 16.59
C LEU A 99 3.70 6.07 17.55
N ARG A 100 2.79 5.15 17.23
CA ARG A 100 2.51 3.95 18.03
C ARG A 100 3.53 2.83 17.86
N TYR A 101 4.00 2.62 16.64
CA TYR A 101 4.91 1.52 16.26
C TYR A 101 6.39 1.90 16.47
N ARG A 102 6.74 3.17 16.25
CA ARG A 102 8.09 3.71 16.43
C ARG A 102 8.03 4.94 17.35
N PRO A 103 7.70 4.77 18.63
CA PRO A 103 7.70 5.87 19.58
C PRO A 103 9.11 6.46 19.71
N LEU A 104 9.20 7.77 19.92
CA LEU A 104 10.47 8.52 20.04
C LEU A 104 11.43 7.89 21.05
N ASN A 105 10.91 7.35 22.15
CA ASN A 105 11.68 6.72 23.22
C ASN A 105 11.28 5.25 23.43
N ALA A 106 11.41 4.42 22.38
CA ALA A 106 11.01 3.01 22.42
C ALA A 106 11.61 2.21 23.59
N GLU A 107 12.81 2.55 24.05
CA GLU A 107 13.48 1.88 25.18
C GLU A 107 12.70 1.99 26.51
N TYR A 108 11.93 3.07 26.70
CA TYR A 108 11.06 3.30 27.86
C TYR A 108 9.63 2.78 27.65
N VAL A 109 9.25 2.47 26.41
CA VAL A 109 7.88 2.03 26.06
C VAL A 109 7.79 0.51 25.93
N VAL A 110 8.78 -0.11 25.29
CA VAL A 110 8.82 -1.56 24.99
C VAL A 110 10.20 -2.19 25.21
N GLY A 111 11.21 -1.41 25.60
CA GLY A 111 12.60 -1.86 25.74
C GLY A 111 13.03 -2.13 27.18
N ARG A 112 14.34 -2.18 27.42
CA ARG A 112 14.90 -2.66 28.69
C ARG A 112 14.83 -1.63 29.81
N ARG A 113 14.52 -0.36 29.51
CA ARG A 113 14.32 0.72 30.49
C ARG A 113 12.84 0.88 30.86
N LEU A 114 12.06 -0.17 30.69
CA LEU A 114 10.68 -0.25 31.16
C LEU A 114 10.60 -0.20 32.71
N ASP A 115 11.65 -0.66 33.40
CA ASP A 115 11.72 -0.74 34.87
C ASP A 115 13.18 -0.47 35.35
N PRO A 116 13.47 0.33 36.42
CA PRO A 116 12.54 1.08 37.26
C PRO A 116 12.08 2.40 36.62
N PHE A 117 10.82 2.73 36.88
CA PHE A 117 10.09 3.89 36.39
C PHE A 117 10.90 5.19 36.53
N GLY A 118 11.25 5.81 35.40
CA GLY A 118 11.01 7.25 35.32
C GLY A 118 9.51 7.44 35.56
N SER A 119 9.10 8.50 36.26
CA SER A 119 7.74 8.72 36.79
C SER A 119 6.55 8.57 35.82
N VAL A 120 6.78 8.31 34.53
CA VAL A 120 5.76 8.06 33.51
C VAL A 120 6.26 6.98 32.54
N ASN A 121 5.81 5.73 32.71
CA ASN A 121 5.75 4.81 31.59
C ASN A 121 4.55 5.23 30.72
N PHE A 122 4.68 5.17 29.39
CA PHE A 122 3.65 5.63 28.44
C PHE A 122 2.55 4.61 28.01
N PRO A 123 2.17 3.54 28.76
CA PRO A 123 1.07 2.67 28.36
C PRO A 123 -0.28 3.36 28.10
N PRO A 124 -0.71 4.37 28.89
CA PRO A 124 -1.96 5.10 28.61
C PRO A 124 -1.95 5.79 27.25
N GLU A 125 -0.84 6.42 26.88
CA GLU A 125 -0.66 7.11 25.59
C GLU A 125 -0.65 6.12 24.43
N MET A 126 -0.04 4.95 24.60
CA MET A 126 -0.08 3.89 23.58
C MET A 126 -1.50 3.37 23.36
N LYS A 127 -2.28 3.17 24.44
CA LYS A 127 -3.69 2.81 24.34
C LYS A 127 -4.50 3.91 23.65
N GLN A 128 -4.25 5.17 23.98
CA GLN A 128 -4.90 6.30 23.33
C GLN A 128 -4.60 6.34 21.82
N LEU A 129 -3.35 6.09 21.41
CA LEU A 129 -2.97 5.97 20.01
C LEU A 129 -3.70 4.82 19.31
N ASP A 130 -3.82 3.66 19.95
CA ASP A 130 -4.57 2.52 19.41
C ASP A 130 -6.05 2.87 19.18
N GLU A 131 -6.68 3.56 20.13
CA GLU A 131 -8.05 4.06 19.99
C GLU A 131 -8.19 5.12 18.88
N MET A 132 -7.20 6.00 18.73
CA MET A 132 -7.16 7.01 17.66
C MET A 132 -7.04 6.36 16.28
N ILE A 133 -6.18 5.34 16.14
CA ILE A 133 -6.02 4.56 14.91
C ILE A 133 -7.35 3.88 14.57
N ALA A 134 -7.97 3.18 15.52
CA ALA A 134 -9.25 2.53 15.31
C ALA A 134 -10.37 3.52 14.92
N ARG A 135 -10.38 4.73 15.50
CA ARG A 135 -11.29 5.82 15.07
C ARG A 135 -11.02 6.24 13.63
N GLN A 136 -9.76 6.41 13.23
CA GLN A 136 -9.42 6.78 11.85
C GLN A 136 -9.81 5.69 10.86
N GLU A 137 -9.64 4.41 11.18
CA GLU A 137 -10.07 3.32 10.31
C GLU A 137 -11.58 3.34 10.07
N ARG A 138 -12.38 3.57 11.12
CA ARG A 138 -13.84 3.72 10.95
C ARG A 138 -14.19 4.89 10.03
N ARG A 139 -13.47 6.02 10.12
CA ARG A 139 -13.65 7.18 9.24
C ARG A 139 -13.27 6.87 7.79
N ILE A 140 -12.13 6.22 7.57
CA ILE A 140 -11.67 5.78 6.25
C ILE A 140 -12.74 4.90 5.59
N TRP A 141 -13.24 3.88 6.30
CA TRP A 141 -14.27 3.00 5.77
C TRP A 141 -15.60 3.71 5.48
N ALA A 142 -16.05 4.60 6.37
CA ALA A 142 -17.27 5.38 6.16
C ALA A 142 -17.13 6.30 4.93
N HIS A 143 -16.01 6.99 4.80
CA HIS A 143 -15.74 7.90 3.69
C HIS A 143 -15.57 7.13 2.37
N ALA A 144 -14.84 6.02 2.36
CA ALA A 144 -14.68 5.17 1.18
C ALA A 144 -16.03 4.67 0.64
N ARG A 145 -16.95 4.26 1.53
CA ARG A 145 -18.32 3.89 1.12
C ARG A 145 -19.09 5.06 0.50
N SER A 146 -18.93 6.27 1.05
CA SER A 146 -19.56 7.47 0.50
C SER A 146 -19.04 7.77 -0.91
N VAL A 147 -17.72 7.71 -1.10
CA VAL A 147 -17.07 7.91 -2.41
C VAL A 147 -17.52 6.85 -3.41
N ALA A 148 -17.61 5.57 -3.03
CA ALA A 148 -18.07 4.48 -3.89
C ALA A 148 -19.54 4.65 -4.32
N LYS A 149 -20.42 5.06 -3.40
CA LYS A 149 -21.83 5.33 -3.72
C LYS A 149 -21.99 6.50 -4.69
N GLY A 150 -21.21 7.58 -4.48
CA GLY A 150 -21.26 8.77 -5.34
C GLY A 150 -20.66 8.58 -6.74
N SER A 151 -19.82 7.57 -6.93
CA SER A 151 -19.16 7.29 -8.22
C SER A 151 -19.94 6.32 -9.12
N GLY A 152 -21.02 5.70 -8.64
CA GLY A 152 -21.78 4.69 -9.41
C GLY A 152 -20.97 3.44 -9.79
N ALA A 153 -19.71 3.36 -9.36
CA ALA A 153 -18.76 2.34 -9.74
C ALA A 153 -18.94 1.11 -8.83
N THR A 154 -19.68 0.13 -9.32
CA THR A 154 -19.41 -1.25 -8.91
C THR A 154 -18.10 -1.65 -9.57
N PRO A 155 -17.08 -2.12 -8.82
CA PRO A 155 -15.89 -2.69 -9.44
C PRO A 155 -16.35 -3.88 -10.27
N ARG A 156 -16.45 -3.68 -11.60
CA ARG A 156 -16.79 -4.75 -12.52
C ARG A 156 -15.54 -5.63 -12.64
N PRO A 157 -15.61 -6.91 -12.26
CA PRO A 157 -14.51 -7.81 -12.54
C PRO A 157 -14.32 -7.83 -14.07
N SER A 158 -13.11 -7.51 -14.51
CA SER A 158 -12.71 -7.79 -15.89
C SER A 158 -12.83 -9.30 -16.11
N SER A 159 -13.51 -9.71 -17.19
CA SER A 159 -13.74 -11.12 -17.55
C SER A 159 -12.45 -11.92 -17.80
N SER A 160 -11.29 -11.30 -17.65
CA SER A 160 -9.96 -11.84 -17.93
C SER A 160 -9.36 -12.70 -16.80
N LEU A 161 -9.92 -12.70 -15.59
CA LEU A 161 -9.49 -13.61 -14.52
C LEU A 161 -9.82 -15.09 -14.81
N VAL A 162 -10.54 -15.39 -15.90
CA VAL A 162 -10.73 -16.75 -16.42
C VAL A 162 -9.82 -16.98 -17.64
N ARG A 163 -8.50 -16.81 -17.48
CA ARG A 163 -7.56 -17.65 -18.24
C ARG A 163 -7.13 -18.79 -17.34
N ARG A 164 -8.02 -19.78 -17.22
CA ARG A 164 -7.57 -21.16 -17.02
C ARG A 164 -6.81 -21.52 -18.30
N GLN A 165 -5.48 -21.37 -18.29
CA GLN A 165 -4.67 -22.03 -19.30
C GLN A 165 -4.68 -23.55 -19.01
N PRO A 166 -4.68 -24.39 -20.06
CA PRO A 166 -4.86 -25.83 -19.95
C PRO A 166 -3.74 -26.53 -19.17
#